data_AF-A0A101JD28-F1
#
_entry.id   AF-A0A101JD28-F1
#
_cell.length_a   1.000
_cell.length_b   1.000
_cell.length_c   1.000
_cell.angle_alpha   90.00
_cell.angle_beta   90.00
_cell.angle_gamma   90.00
#
_symmetry.space_group_name_H-M   'P 1'
#
loop_
_entity.id
_entity.type
_entity.pdbx_description
1 polymer ?
#
loop_
_entity_poly.entity_id
_entity_poly.type
_entity_poly.pdbx_seq_one_letter_code
_entity_poly.pdbx_strand_id
1 'polypeptide(L)'
;MNMVAEMLLHEPAPVAIWGAMWLATVPAMVVLASPAGVRNPGRALLDACAFLIGRPNRRPAAPEPAPSDFFATDPVSAGYALETVFSYPAFAAEVPVPAGAVTYAGPAVAAGVAVSAEVRGAISSGPVSLATAVSAMASSDSASVGIVRVVGASSAASGEAVPSAAVPLAGVAAPSGAAAGADGGGDAADRAYQNGVFADLAPVRPSLFRRFFQRAAARRAERLRRATEALKAVRYADEVRVAAEQAGYAADRWQENWEAASERVDASFRAWQSADSRLRRSREGTAFGTPFTGQTPAEYADRERHLHLAVRAAAERGELPTSAVADALTGRGGWNARLHPVEQELVIQRASATHLEAVWKRAVEAESAAWADAQTARRDWQSLCQESIVATAHATAVHHLLPAEPATAAAPARPAAVARVA
;
A
#
# COMPACT_ATOMS: atom_id res chain seq x y z
N MET A 1 -19.99 -3.52 39.90
CA MET A 1 -20.80 -4.73 40.21
C MET A 1 -20.25 -5.86 39.35
N ASN A 2 -19.63 -6.85 40.00
CA ASN A 2 -18.91 -7.95 39.34
C ASN A 2 -19.90 -9.02 38.86
N MET A 3 -20.42 -8.88 37.63
CA MET A 3 -21.18 -9.97 36.98
C MET A 3 -20.40 -11.28 36.95
N VAL A 4 -19.06 -11.22 36.83
CA VAL A 4 -18.19 -12.40 36.84
C VAL A 4 -18.14 -13.07 38.21
N ALA A 5 -18.18 -12.30 39.30
CA ALA A 5 -18.16 -12.86 40.65
C ALA A 5 -19.51 -13.49 41.03
N GLU A 6 -20.62 -12.93 40.53
CA GLU A 6 -21.97 -13.48 40.74
C GLU A 6 -22.19 -14.76 39.92
N MET A 7 -21.63 -14.84 38.70
CA MET A 7 -21.64 -16.06 37.88
C MET A 7 -20.77 -17.18 38.48
N LEU A 8 -19.65 -16.83 39.13
CA LEU A 8 -18.76 -17.79 39.81
C LEU A 8 -19.41 -18.45 41.04
N LEU A 9 -20.41 -17.81 41.64
CA LEU A 9 -21.08 -18.29 42.85
C LEU A 9 -22.29 -19.19 42.58
N HIS A 10 -22.95 -19.05 41.42
CA HIS A 10 -24.22 -19.74 41.17
C HIS A 10 -24.11 -20.96 40.25
N GLU A 11 -23.14 -21.01 39.33
CA GLU A 11 -22.98 -22.17 38.43
C GLU A 11 -21.49 -22.47 38.22
N PRO A 12 -20.87 -23.28 39.10
CA PRO A 12 -19.43 -23.54 39.00
C PRO A 12 -19.06 -24.41 37.80
N ALA A 13 -20.00 -25.19 37.25
CA ALA A 13 -19.71 -26.16 36.20
C ALA A 13 -19.34 -25.52 34.83
N PRO A 14 -20.09 -24.54 34.29
CA PRO A 14 -19.74 -23.92 33.00
C PRO A 14 -18.43 -23.13 33.07
N VAL A 15 -18.17 -22.45 34.19
CA VAL A 15 -16.93 -21.67 34.38
C VAL A 15 -15.72 -22.59 34.54
N ALA A 16 -15.87 -23.73 35.21
CA ALA A 16 -14.82 -24.74 35.30
C ALA A 16 -14.51 -25.36 33.92
N ILE A 17 -15.54 -25.62 33.10
CA ILE A 17 -15.36 -26.13 31.73
C ILE A 17 -14.64 -25.09 30.86
N TRP A 18 -15.06 -23.83 30.92
CA TRP A 18 -14.40 -22.75 30.19
C TRP A 18 -12.95 -22.56 30.66
N GLY A 19 -12.72 -22.53 31.97
CA GLY A 19 -11.39 -22.43 32.56
C GLY A 19 -10.47 -23.58 32.12
N ALA A 20 -10.96 -24.82 32.18
CA ALA A 20 -10.21 -25.99 31.72
C ALA A 20 -9.92 -25.94 30.21
N MET A 21 -10.87 -25.46 29.40
CA MET A 21 -10.69 -25.29 27.96
C MET A 21 -9.62 -24.23 27.62
N TRP A 22 -9.60 -23.09 28.33
CA TRP A 22 -8.56 -22.09 28.19
C TRP A 22 -7.19 -22.59 28.68
N LEU A 23 -7.18 -23.29 29.81
CA LEU A 23 -5.95 -23.85 30.37
C LEU A 23 -5.29 -24.88 29.42
N ALA A 24 -6.11 -25.61 28.65
CA ALA A 24 -5.64 -26.59 27.67
C ALA A 24 -5.21 -25.95 26.33
N THR A 25 -5.92 -24.91 25.86
CA THR A 25 -5.69 -24.35 24.51
C THR A 25 -4.56 -23.33 24.46
N VAL A 26 -4.34 -22.55 25.52
CA VAL A 26 -3.30 -21.50 25.53
C VAL A 26 -1.88 -22.06 25.35
N PRO A 27 -1.45 -23.13 26.04
CA PRO A 27 -0.12 -23.71 25.83
C PRO A 27 0.06 -24.24 24.40
N ALA A 28 -0.98 -24.85 23.82
CA ALA A 28 -0.93 -25.36 22.45
C ALA A 28 -0.77 -24.24 21.41
N MET A 29 -1.47 -23.12 21.59
CA MET A 29 -1.33 -21.92 20.74
C MET A 29 0.09 -21.31 20.85
N VAL A 30 0.65 -21.24 22.06
CA VAL A 30 2.02 -20.71 22.26
C VAL A 30 3.08 -21.59 21.62
N VAL A 31 2.92 -22.91 21.67
CA VAL A 31 3.85 -23.86 21.01
C VAL A 31 3.75 -23.75 19.48
N LEU A 32 2.55 -23.57 18.93
CA LEU A 32 2.33 -23.43 17.48
C LEU A 32 2.78 -22.07 16.92
N ALA A 33 2.73 -21.01 17.71
CA ALA A 33 3.15 -19.68 17.28
C ALA A 33 4.68 -19.49 17.18
N SER A 34 5.48 -20.41 17.75
CA SER A 34 6.95 -20.34 17.71
C SER A 34 7.54 -21.46 16.84
N PRO A 35 8.23 -21.14 15.73
CA PRO A 35 8.92 -22.15 14.90
C PRO A 35 9.98 -22.96 15.67
N ALA A 36 10.56 -22.36 16.71
CA ALA A 36 11.50 -23.02 17.61
C ALA A 36 10.78 -23.97 18.60
N GLY A 37 9.53 -23.68 18.95
CA GLY A 37 8.68 -24.49 19.82
C GLY A 37 8.32 -25.85 19.22
N VAL A 38 8.17 -25.94 17.90
CA VAL A 38 7.91 -27.21 17.19
C VAL A 38 9.10 -28.18 17.31
N ARG A 39 10.34 -27.67 17.36
CA ARG A 39 11.55 -28.50 17.45
C ARG A 39 11.88 -28.95 18.87
N ASN A 40 11.44 -28.24 19.90
CA ASN A 40 11.67 -28.56 21.31
C ASN A 40 10.47 -28.16 22.19
N PRO A 41 9.35 -28.92 22.11
CA PRO A 41 8.09 -28.54 22.76
C PRO A 41 8.21 -28.43 24.28
N GLY A 42 9.04 -29.28 24.90
CA GLY A 42 9.26 -29.24 26.35
C GLY A 42 9.88 -27.94 26.85
N ARG A 43 10.79 -27.32 26.07
CA ARG A 43 11.47 -26.07 26.47
C ARG A 43 10.57 -24.84 26.27
N ALA A 44 9.79 -24.82 25.19
CA ALA A 44 8.78 -23.78 24.97
C ALA A 44 7.69 -23.78 26.06
N LEU A 45 7.28 -24.95 26.54
CA LEU A 45 6.30 -25.08 27.62
C LEU A 45 6.86 -24.60 28.96
N LEU A 46 8.14 -24.88 29.25
CA LEU A 46 8.82 -24.37 30.45
C LEU A 46 8.98 -22.84 30.42
N ASP A 47 9.31 -22.25 29.27
CA ASP A 47 9.43 -20.80 29.12
C ASP A 47 8.06 -20.10 29.22
N ALA A 48 6.99 -20.70 28.67
CA ALA A 48 5.63 -20.21 28.81
C ALA A 48 5.13 -20.28 30.26
N CYS A 49 5.41 -21.38 30.97
CA CYS A 49 5.12 -21.50 32.40
C CYS A 49 5.91 -20.49 33.25
N ALA A 50 7.19 -20.27 32.93
CA ALA A 50 8.01 -19.28 33.62
C ALA A 50 7.48 -17.84 33.44
N PHE A 51 6.97 -17.52 32.25
CA PHE A 51 6.30 -16.27 31.94
C PHE A 51 4.99 -16.09 32.73
N LEU A 52 4.14 -17.13 32.78
CA LEU A 52 2.89 -17.10 33.55
C LEU A 52 3.09 -16.95 35.07
N ILE A 53 4.19 -17.49 35.60
CA ILE A 53 4.53 -17.37 37.03
C ILE A 53 5.17 -15.99 37.34
N GLY A 54 5.32 -15.11 36.34
CA GLY A 54 5.86 -13.76 36.53
C GLY A 54 7.34 -13.76 36.89
N ARG A 55 8.09 -14.83 36.58
CA ARG A 55 9.55 -14.79 36.70
C ARG A 55 10.08 -14.00 35.50
N PRO A 56 10.65 -12.80 35.70
CA PRO A 56 11.23 -12.05 34.60
C PRO A 56 12.34 -12.90 33.98
N ASN A 57 12.24 -13.13 32.67
CA ASN A 57 13.26 -13.84 31.90
C ASN A 57 14.61 -13.18 32.20
N ARG A 58 15.49 -13.89 32.90
CA ARG A 58 16.90 -13.52 32.98
C ARG A 58 17.39 -13.57 31.54
N ARG A 59 17.59 -12.39 30.94
CA ARG A 59 18.26 -12.26 29.64
C ARG A 59 19.47 -13.19 29.67
N PRO A 60 19.62 -14.11 28.70
CA PRO A 60 20.88 -14.82 28.57
C PRO A 60 21.98 -13.76 28.48
N ALA A 61 22.98 -13.88 29.36
CA ALA A 61 24.12 -12.99 29.35
C ALA A 61 24.64 -12.92 27.92
N ALA A 62 24.73 -11.70 27.38
CA ALA A 62 25.30 -11.48 26.07
C ALA A 62 26.67 -12.18 26.03
N PRO A 63 26.99 -12.96 24.98
CA PRO A 63 28.34 -13.49 24.83
C PRO A 63 29.30 -12.30 24.88
N GLU A 64 30.22 -12.37 25.84
CA GLU A 64 31.27 -11.39 26.06
C GLU A 64 31.98 -11.12 24.72
N PRO A 65 32.04 -9.86 24.26
CA PRO A 65 32.71 -9.55 23.01
C PRO A 65 34.19 -9.89 23.18
N ALA A 66 34.67 -10.83 22.36
CA ALA A 66 36.09 -11.13 22.28
C ALA A 66 36.86 -9.82 22.01
N PRO A 67 38.01 -9.61 22.68
CA PRO A 67 38.81 -8.40 22.49
C PRO A 67 39.20 -8.26 21.02
N SER A 68 38.73 -7.17 20.42
CA SER A 68 39.10 -6.76 19.06
C SER A 68 40.54 -6.30 19.05
N ASP A 69 41.45 -7.17 18.63
CA ASP A 69 42.77 -6.77 18.15
C ASP A 69 42.60 -6.00 16.83
N PHE A 70 42.66 -4.69 16.97
CA PHE A 70 42.63 -3.71 15.90
C PHE A 70 44.09 -3.41 15.51
N PHE A 71 44.42 -3.60 14.22
CA PHE A 71 45.70 -3.43 13.51
C PHE A 71 46.68 -4.61 13.42
N ALA A 72 46.57 -5.36 12.32
CA ALA A 72 47.75 -5.79 11.55
C ALA A 72 47.38 -5.86 10.06
N THR A 73 48.16 -5.17 9.25
CA THR A 73 48.10 -5.05 7.80
C THR A 73 48.68 -6.28 7.08
N ASP A 74 48.08 -6.57 5.90
CA ASP A 74 48.62 -7.25 4.70
C ASP A 74 48.82 -8.79 4.70
N PRO A 75 48.97 -9.44 3.52
CA PRO A 75 48.21 -9.34 2.27
C PRO A 75 47.85 -10.73 1.65
N VAL A 76 46.99 -10.71 0.62
CA VAL A 76 46.76 -11.66 -0.50
C VAL A 76 47.35 -13.09 -0.42
N SER A 77 46.47 -14.11 -0.35
CA SER A 77 46.51 -15.37 -1.13
C SER A 77 45.25 -16.19 -0.80
N ALA A 78 44.35 -16.37 -1.77
CA ALA A 78 44.31 -17.51 -2.71
C ALA A 78 43.72 -18.78 -2.09
N GLY A 79 42.47 -19.06 -2.48
CA GLY A 79 41.88 -20.39 -2.56
C GLY A 79 41.35 -20.97 -1.25
N TYR A 80 40.02 -21.01 -1.10
CA TYR A 80 39.28 -22.26 -0.89
C TYR A 80 37.82 -22.05 -1.31
N ALA A 81 37.40 -22.87 -2.27
CA ALA A 81 36.03 -23.05 -2.67
C ALA A 81 35.26 -23.79 -1.56
N LEU A 82 34.07 -23.29 -1.23
CA LEU A 82 32.99 -24.14 -0.76
C LEU A 82 31.70 -23.70 -1.44
N GLU A 83 31.18 -24.64 -2.22
CA GLU A 83 29.86 -24.64 -2.81
C GLU A 83 28.80 -24.34 -1.75
N THR A 84 27.88 -23.44 -2.05
CA THR A 84 26.55 -23.49 -1.45
C THR A 84 25.54 -23.23 -2.55
N VAL A 85 25.00 -24.33 -3.06
CA VAL A 85 23.90 -24.40 -4.01
C VAL A 85 22.64 -23.87 -3.30
N PHE A 86 22.17 -22.69 -3.69
CA PHE A 86 20.77 -22.32 -3.55
C PHE A 86 20.18 -22.15 -4.95
N SER A 87 19.56 -23.25 -5.39
CA SER A 87 18.82 -23.37 -6.64
C SER A 87 17.52 -22.58 -6.55
N TYR A 88 17.37 -21.56 -7.39
CA TYR A 88 16.07 -20.98 -7.74
C TYR A 88 15.75 -21.40 -9.17
N PRO A 89 14.63 -22.08 -9.46
CA PRO A 89 14.26 -22.36 -10.84
C PRO A 89 13.82 -21.06 -11.52
N ALA A 90 14.60 -20.63 -12.51
CA ALA A 90 14.17 -19.68 -13.52
C ALA A 90 13.11 -20.35 -14.39
N PHE A 91 11.84 -19.97 -14.22
CA PHE A 91 10.78 -20.30 -15.17
C PHE A 91 10.88 -19.33 -16.34
N ALA A 92 11.66 -19.73 -17.35
CA ALA A 92 11.56 -19.17 -18.69
C ALA A 92 10.33 -19.78 -19.38
N ALA A 93 9.22 -19.05 -19.40
CA ALA A 93 8.11 -19.34 -20.29
C ALA A 93 8.11 -18.29 -21.40
N GLU A 94 8.62 -18.69 -22.55
CA GLU A 94 8.41 -17.99 -23.82
C GLU A 94 6.90 -17.94 -24.11
N VAL A 95 6.32 -16.73 -24.09
CA VAL A 95 4.98 -16.47 -24.61
C VAL A 95 5.14 -15.82 -25.98
N PRO A 96 4.60 -16.39 -27.07
CA PRO A 96 4.68 -15.76 -28.38
C PRO A 96 3.72 -14.57 -28.44
N VAL A 97 4.28 -13.38 -28.70
CA VAL A 97 3.55 -12.15 -29.00
C VAL A 97 3.10 -12.19 -30.46
N PRO A 98 1.78 -12.13 -30.78
CA PRO A 98 1.36 -11.86 -32.14
C PRO A 98 1.53 -10.37 -32.47
N ALA A 99 2.25 -10.11 -33.55
CA ALA A 99 2.41 -8.80 -34.15
C ALA A 99 1.04 -8.24 -34.61
N GLY A 100 0.67 -7.10 -34.06
CA GLY A 100 -0.54 -6.36 -34.44
C GLY A 100 -0.46 -4.94 -33.90
N ALA A 101 0.30 -4.08 -34.59
CA ALA A 101 0.37 -2.66 -34.30
C ALA A 101 -1.00 -2.00 -34.53
N VAL A 102 -1.64 -1.57 -33.45
CA VAL A 102 -2.77 -0.63 -33.50
C VAL A 102 -2.28 0.70 -32.96
N THR A 103 -2.11 1.65 -33.87
CA THR A 103 -1.83 3.05 -33.59
C THR A 103 -3.04 3.64 -32.84
N TYR A 104 -2.89 3.92 -31.54
CA TYR A 104 -3.88 4.66 -30.79
C TYR A 104 -3.63 6.16 -30.98
N ALA A 105 -4.44 6.80 -31.83
CA ALA A 105 -4.52 8.25 -31.91
C ALA A 105 -5.22 8.77 -30.66
N GLY A 106 -4.57 9.69 -29.93
CA GLY A 106 -5.16 10.36 -28.77
C GLY A 106 -6.34 11.25 -29.14
N PRO A 107 -7.28 11.51 -28.21
CA PRO A 107 -8.43 12.36 -28.47
C PRO A 107 -7.99 13.83 -28.55
N ALA A 108 -8.25 14.46 -29.69
CA ALA A 108 -8.16 15.89 -29.87
C ALA A 108 -9.22 16.60 -29.01
N VAL A 109 -8.76 17.56 -28.21
CA VAL A 109 -9.59 18.50 -27.46
C VAL A 109 -10.30 19.42 -28.46
N ALA A 110 -11.61 19.20 -28.66
CA ALA A 110 -12.44 20.10 -29.45
C ALA A 110 -12.94 21.24 -28.56
N ALA A 111 -12.42 22.45 -28.82
CA ALA A 111 -12.91 23.69 -28.27
C ALA A 111 -14.36 23.94 -28.73
N GLY A 112 -15.23 24.28 -27.77
CA GLY A 112 -16.60 24.68 -28.02
C GLY A 112 -16.67 26.01 -28.76
N VAL A 113 -17.39 26.03 -29.87
CA VAL A 113 -17.86 27.24 -30.54
C VAL A 113 -19.36 27.31 -30.36
N ALA A 114 -19.82 28.36 -29.68
CA ALA A 114 -21.20 28.75 -29.57
C ALA A 114 -21.70 29.31 -30.91
N VAL A 115 -22.85 28.83 -31.41
CA VAL A 115 -23.70 29.60 -32.33
C VAL A 115 -25.16 29.36 -31.97
N SER A 116 -25.80 30.42 -31.49
CA SER A 116 -27.25 30.60 -31.47
C SER A 116 -27.75 30.91 -32.87
N ALA A 117 -28.82 30.27 -33.33
CA ALA A 117 -29.77 30.84 -34.29
C ALA A 117 -31.08 30.02 -34.33
N GLU A 118 -32.03 30.52 -33.55
CA GLU A 118 -33.46 30.65 -33.81
C GLU A 118 -33.96 30.29 -35.24
N VAL A 119 -34.87 29.31 -35.36
CA VAL A 119 -35.91 29.30 -36.43
C VAL A 119 -37.23 28.73 -35.86
N ARG A 120 -38.26 29.57 -35.92
CA ARG A 120 -39.69 29.27 -35.67
C ARG A 120 -40.21 28.18 -36.59
N GLY A 121 -41.09 27.32 -36.06
CA GLY A 121 -41.95 26.46 -36.86
C GLY A 121 -43.06 25.83 -36.02
N ALA A 122 -44.17 26.54 -35.90
CA ALA A 122 -45.38 26.09 -35.24
C ALA A 122 -46.11 25.01 -36.05
N ILE A 123 -46.51 23.91 -35.43
CA ILE A 123 -47.72 23.16 -35.82
C ILE A 123 -48.39 22.64 -34.54
N SER A 124 -49.68 22.94 -34.44
CA SER A 124 -50.57 22.67 -33.31
C SER A 124 -51.35 21.36 -33.49
N SER A 125 -52.12 20.99 -32.44
CA SER A 125 -53.12 19.91 -32.32
C SER A 125 -52.55 18.50 -32.10
N GLY A 126 -52.97 17.69 -31.12
CA GLY A 126 -54.01 17.71 -30.09
C GLY A 126 -54.06 16.28 -29.48
N PRO A 127 -54.59 16.06 -28.25
CA PRO A 127 -54.41 14.81 -27.52
C PRO A 127 -55.56 13.81 -27.74
N VAL A 128 -55.25 12.51 -27.72
CA VAL A 128 -56.27 11.45 -27.59
C VAL A 128 -56.06 10.74 -26.26
N SER A 129 -56.96 11.00 -25.31
CA SER A 129 -57.24 10.14 -24.18
C SER A 129 -58.07 8.95 -24.64
N LEU A 130 -57.73 7.76 -24.17
CA LEU A 130 -58.66 6.65 -24.01
C LEU A 130 -58.30 5.89 -22.73
N ALA A 131 -59.06 6.19 -21.68
CA ALA A 131 -59.32 5.28 -20.59
C ALA A 131 -60.50 4.37 -20.99
N THR A 132 -60.47 3.09 -20.64
CA THR A 132 -61.51 2.41 -19.84
C THR A 132 -61.27 0.89 -19.81
N ALA A 133 -61.03 0.41 -18.58
CA ALA A 133 -61.48 -0.81 -17.89
C ALA A 133 -61.70 -2.14 -18.64
N VAL A 134 -61.20 -3.23 -18.04
CA VAL A 134 -62.01 -4.33 -17.46
C VAL A 134 -61.20 -5.05 -16.36
N SER A 135 -61.71 -4.99 -15.12
CA SER A 135 -61.43 -5.89 -13.96
C SER A 135 -62.00 -7.30 -14.24
N ALA A 136 -61.61 -8.44 -13.68
CA ALA A 136 -61.36 -8.82 -12.29
C ALA A 136 -61.04 -10.34 -12.22
N MET A 137 -60.72 -10.81 -10.99
CA MET A 137 -60.63 -12.20 -10.48
C MET A 137 -59.27 -12.91 -10.67
N ALA A 138 -58.62 -13.53 -9.67
CA ALA A 138 -58.86 -13.74 -8.23
C ALA A 138 -57.51 -14.22 -7.63
N SER A 139 -57.06 -13.69 -6.49
CA SER A 139 -57.05 -14.35 -5.16
C SER A 139 -55.68 -14.89 -4.71
N SER A 140 -55.30 -14.45 -3.50
CA SER A 140 -54.51 -15.15 -2.48
C SER A 140 -53.05 -15.54 -2.75
N ASP A 141 -52.10 -14.81 -2.15
CA ASP A 141 -51.47 -15.17 -0.86
C ASP A 141 -50.00 -14.70 -0.73
N SER A 142 -49.73 -14.08 0.43
CA SER A 142 -48.47 -14.08 1.17
C SER A 142 -47.28 -13.21 0.73
N ALA A 143 -46.54 -12.83 1.78
CA ALA A 143 -45.19 -12.26 1.83
C ALA A 143 -45.04 -10.75 1.62
N SER A 144 -45.11 -10.06 2.76
CA SER A 144 -44.42 -8.81 3.06
C SER A 144 -42.99 -8.79 2.53
N VAL A 145 -42.75 -7.99 1.49
CA VAL A 145 -41.42 -7.55 1.07
C VAL A 145 -41.31 -6.07 1.38
N GLY A 146 -40.40 -5.76 2.32
CA GLY A 146 -40.03 -4.39 2.66
C GLY A 146 -39.43 -3.71 1.42
N ILE A 147 -40.12 -2.68 0.93
CA ILE A 147 -39.62 -1.77 -0.09
C ILE A 147 -38.54 -0.91 0.59
N VAL A 148 -37.27 -1.24 0.36
CA VAL A 148 -36.16 -0.33 0.67
C VAL A 148 -36.21 0.81 -0.35
N ARG A 149 -36.71 1.93 0.13
CA ARG A 149 -36.71 3.24 -0.51
C ARG A 149 -35.26 3.67 -0.71
N VAL A 150 -34.76 3.60 -1.94
CA VAL A 150 -33.50 4.26 -2.33
C VAL A 150 -33.77 5.75 -2.34
N VAL A 151 -33.46 6.42 -1.23
CA VAL A 151 -33.38 7.88 -1.15
C VAL A 151 -32.13 8.28 -1.91
N GLY A 152 -32.32 9.01 -3.00
CA GLY A 152 -31.25 9.73 -3.67
C GLY A 152 -30.68 10.79 -2.74
N ALA A 153 -29.37 10.73 -2.51
CA ALA A 153 -28.59 11.86 -2.03
C ALA A 153 -27.78 12.39 -3.22
N SER A 154 -28.27 13.50 -3.75
CA SER A 154 -27.58 14.36 -4.69
C SER A 154 -26.67 15.33 -3.92
N SER A 155 -25.48 15.56 -4.47
CA SER A 155 -24.68 16.79 -4.38
C SER A 155 -24.08 17.21 -3.02
N ALA A 156 -22.75 17.14 -2.92
CA ALA A 156 -21.87 18.33 -2.87
C ALA A 156 -20.51 18.01 -2.21
N ALA A 157 -19.45 17.90 -3.03
CA ALA A 157 -18.08 18.32 -2.69
C ALA A 157 -17.19 18.13 -3.92
N SER A 158 -17.22 19.12 -4.81
CA SER A 158 -16.15 19.31 -5.79
C SER A 158 -14.90 19.75 -5.03
N GLY A 159 -14.02 18.80 -4.73
CA GLY A 159 -12.63 19.07 -4.38
C GLY A 159 -11.78 18.91 -5.64
N GLU A 160 -11.21 20.02 -6.11
CA GLU A 160 -10.20 20.05 -7.18
C GLU A 160 -9.09 19.05 -6.89
N ALA A 161 -9.01 18.00 -7.72
CA ALA A 161 -7.85 17.14 -7.80
C ALA A 161 -6.73 17.88 -8.54
N VAL A 162 -5.80 18.46 -7.79
CA VAL A 162 -4.51 18.90 -8.33
C VAL A 162 -3.69 17.63 -8.67
N PRO A 163 -3.19 17.46 -9.90
CA PRO A 163 -2.29 16.36 -10.21
C PRO A 163 -0.96 16.57 -9.49
N SER A 164 -0.73 15.80 -8.43
CA SER A 164 0.56 15.72 -7.75
C SER A 164 1.55 15.04 -8.68
N ALA A 165 2.39 15.84 -9.33
CA ALA A 165 3.53 15.37 -10.09
C ALA A 165 4.43 14.52 -9.18
N ALA A 166 4.63 13.27 -9.59
CA ALA A 166 5.66 12.41 -9.04
C ALA A 166 7.02 13.10 -9.25
N VAL A 167 7.64 13.55 -8.16
CA VAL A 167 9.04 13.97 -8.15
C VAL A 167 9.87 12.69 -8.11
N PRO A 168 10.66 12.36 -9.15
CA PRO A 168 11.60 11.28 -9.04
C PRO A 168 12.73 11.71 -8.09
N LEU A 169 12.94 10.92 -7.04
CA LEU A 169 14.15 10.95 -6.22
C LEU A 169 15.32 10.48 -7.11
N ALA A 170 15.92 11.43 -7.82
CA ALA A 170 17.18 11.23 -8.52
C ALA A 170 18.29 11.05 -7.49
N GLY A 171 18.96 9.90 -7.57
CA GLY A 171 20.12 9.56 -6.76
C GLY A 171 21.22 10.61 -6.89
N VAL A 172 21.81 10.95 -5.75
CA VAL A 172 23.03 11.75 -5.64
C VAL A 172 24.18 10.91 -6.17
N ALA A 173 24.43 11.02 -7.48
CA ALA A 173 25.64 10.53 -8.11
C ALA A 173 26.78 11.53 -7.87
N ALA A 174 27.86 11.05 -7.25
CA ALA A 174 29.11 11.77 -7.13
C ALA A 174 29.75 12.00 -8.52
N PRO A 175 30.26 13.21 -8.83
CA PRO A 175 31.04 13.39 -10.05
C PRO A 175 32.49 12.94 -9.83
N SER A 176 32.86 11.86 -10.52
CA SER A 176 34.23 11.45 -10.83
C SER A 176 34.46 11.64 -12.33
N GLY A 177 35.59 12.24 -12.70
CA GLY A 177 36.02 12.53 -14.07
C GLY A 177 36.56 13.97 -14.15
N ALA A 178 37.87 14.25 -14.06
CA ALA A 178 39.00 13.82 -14.89
C ALA A 178 38.97 14.34 -16.34
N ALA A 179 39.95 15.22 -16.60
CA ALA A 179 40.73 15.43 -17.83
C ALA A 179 40.38 16.58 -18.80
N ALA A 180 41.50 17.21 -19.24
CA ALA A 180 41.73 18.16 -20.34
C ALA A 180 41.20 19.60 -20.11
N GLY A 181 41.99 20.66 -20.21
CA GLY A 181 43.21 20.88 -20.99
C GLY A 181 42.99 22.09 -21.91
N ALA A 182 44.04 22.90 -22.08
CA ALA A 182 44.15 24.06 -22.96
C ALA A 182 43.44 25.35 -22.48
N ASP A 183 43.96 26.55 -22.70
CA ASP A 183 45.30 27.06 -22.97
C ASP A 183 45.14 28.59 -23.01
N GLY A 184 46.23 29.32 -22.84
CA GLY A 184 46.39 30.62 -23.49
C GLY A 184 45.75 31.86 -22.85
N GLY A 185 46.62 32.68 -22.25
CA GLY A 185 46.86 33.99 -22.85
C GLY A 185 46.35 35.21 -22.10
N GLY A 186 47.30 36.06 -21.70
CA GLY A 186 47.06 37.48 -21.44
C GLY A 186 47.13 37.88 -19.97
N ASP A 187 48.34 38.03 -19.44
CA ASP A 187 48.76 39.29 -18.81
C ASP A 187 50.21 39.18 -18.32
N ALA A 188 51.10 39.29 -19.31
CA ALA A 188 52.54 39.46 -19.11
C ALA A 188 52.94 40.95 -18.99
N ALA A 189 51.98 41.87 -18.85
CA ALA A 189 52.26 43.31 -18.85
C ALA A 189 52.51 43.92 -17.45
N ASP A 190 52.15 43.25 -16.35
CA ASP A 190 52.22 43.88 -15.01
C ASP A 190 53.35 43.35 -14.12
N ARG A 191 54.40 42.78 -14.74
CA ARG A 191 55.61 42.28 -14.06
C ARG A 191 56.78 43.27 -13.97
N ALA A 192 56.60 44.51 -14.44
CA ALA A 192 57.70 45.47 -14.54
C ALA A 192 57.82 46.48 -13.37
N TYR A 193 56.89 46.51 -12.40
CA TYR A 193 56.88 47.53 -11.34
C TYR A 193 57.20 47.03 -9.91
N GLN A 194 57.78 45.83 -9.76
CA GLN A 194 58.13 45.29 -8.43
C GLN A 194 59.62 45.10 -8.15
N ASN A 195 60.50 45.69 -8.96
CA ASN A 195 61.94 45.75 -8.65
C ASN A 195 62.35 47.19 -8.38
N GLY A 196 62.15 47.63 -7.12
CA GLY A 196 62.45 49.00 -6.69
C GLY A 196 62.64 49.11 -5.19
N VAL A 197 63.76 48.58 -4.70
CA VAL A 197 64.58 49.19 -3.63
C VAL A 197 63.81 49.73 -2.41
N PHE A 198 63.41 48.84 -1.49
CA PHE A 198 63.35 49.14 -0.06
C PHE A 198 64.03 48.01 0.70
N ALA A 199 65.35 47.97 0.55
CA ALA A 199 66.24 47.24 1.44
C ALA A 199 66.31 47.97 2.78
N ASP A 200 66.42 47.18 3.86
CA ASP A 200 66.87 47.58 5.19
C ASP A 200 65.97 48.49 6.05
N LEU A 201 64.73 48.04 6.28
CA LEU A 201 64.04 48.34 7.54
C LEU A 201 63.89 47.05 8.34
N ALA A 202 64.61 47.00 9.46
CA ALA A 202 64.68 45.89 10.41
C ALA A 202 63.29 45.29 10.72
N PRO A 203 63.19 43.96 10.95
CA PRO A 203 61.92 43.30 11.24
C PRO A 203 61.34 43.86 12.55
N VAL A 204 60.43 44.83 12.42
CA VAL A 204 59.62 45.32 13.52
C VAL A 204 58.86 44.12 14.05
N ARG A 205 59.24 43.69 15.27
CA ARG A 205 58.69 42.53 15.95
C ARG A 205 57.16 42.53 15.78
N PRO A 206 56.55 41.44 15.26
CA PRO A 206 55.11 41.38 15.07
C PRO A 206 54.45 41.68 16.42
N SER A 207 53.75 42.81 16.47
CA SER A 207 53.15 43.32 17.70
C SER A 207 52.21 42.26 18.29
N LEU A 208 52.27 42.05 19.60
CA LEU A 208 51.40 41.10 20.32
C LEU A 208 49.91 41.33 20.01
N PHE A 209 49.54 42.56 19.63
CA PHE A 209 48.23 42.96 19.15
C PHE A 209 47.75 42.17 17.91
N ARG A 210 48.62 41.91 16.91
CA ARG A 210 48.21 41.15 15.71
C ARG A 210 47.81 39.72 16.05
N ARG A 211 48.55 39.06 16.96
CA ARG A 211 48.22 37.71 17.45
C ARG A 211 46.91 37.69 18.22
N PHE A 212 46.62 38.74 18.98
CA PHE A 212 45.35 38.87 19.70
C PHE A 212 44.16 38.98 18.74
N PHE A 213 44.21 39.88 17.74
CA PHE A 213 43.14 40.02 16.76
C PHE A 213 42.95 38.77 15.90
N GLN A 214 44.02 38.07 15.53
CA GLN A 214 43.94 36.79 14.82
C GLN A 214 43.23 35.72 15.66
N ARG A 215 43.53 35.62 16.96
CA ARG A 215 42.83 34.70 17.87
C ARG A 215 41.35 35.08 18.05
N ALA A 216 41.05 36.37 18.13
CA ALA A 216 39.67 36.86 18.21
C ALA A 216 38.89 36.54 16.92
N ALA A 217 39.49 36.77 15.76
CA ALA A 217 38.93 36.42 14.46
C ALA A 217 38.72 34.91 14.32
N ALA A 218 39.70 34.09 14.72
CA ALA A 218 39.58 32.63 14.71
C ALA A 218 38.45 32.14 15.62
N ARG A 219 38.33 32.68 16.85
CA ARG A 219 37.21 32.36 17.75
C ARG A 219 35.86 32.78 17.17
N ARG A 220 35.80 33.91 16.47
CA ARG A 220 34.58 34.36 15.79
C ARG A 220 34.20 33.41 14.65
N ALA A 221 35.17 33.01 13.82
CA ALA A 221 34.96 32.05 12.75
C ALA A 221 34.45 30.70 13.29
N GLU A 222 35.03 30.19 14.38
CA GLU A 222 34.60 28.96 15.04
C GLU A 222 33.17 29.06 15.61
N ARG A 223 32.81 30.18 16.25
CA ARG A 223 31.44 30.41 16.71
C ARG A 223 30.45 30.44 15.55
N LEU A 224 30.80 31.09 14.45
CA LEU A 224 29.95 31.14 13.25
C LEU A 224 29.77 29.74 12.64
N ARG A 225 30.85 28.94 12.60
CA ARG A 225 30.78 27.54 12.17
C ARG A 225 29.81 26.74 13.03
N ARG A 226 29.96 26.78 14.36
CA ARG A 226 29.08 26.08 15.31
C ARG A 226 27.63 26.56 15.22
N ALA A 227 27.40 27.86 15.08
CA ALA A 227 26.06 28.41 14.87
C ALA A 227 25.44 27.89 13.56
N THR A 228 26.24 27.79 12.49
CA THR A 228 25.78 27.23 11.22
C THR A 228 25.46 25.74 11.32
N GLU A 229 26.30 24.96 12.02
CA GLU A 229 26.07 23.54 12.29
C GLU A 229 24.82 23.33 13.15
N ALA A 230 24.59 24.18 14.16
CA ALA A 230 23.39 24.15 14.99
C ALA A 230 22.12 24.47 14.18
N LEU A 231 22.15 25.48 13.30
CA LEU A 231 21.03 25.78 12.39
C LEU A 231 20.71 24.59 11.47
N LYS A 232 21.73 23.93 10.92
CA LYS A 232 21.56 22.72 10.09
C LYS A 232 20.94 21.58 10.90
N ALA A 233 21.36 21.38 12.15
CA ALA A 233 20.81 20.34 13.02
C ALA A 233 19.32 20.57 13.34
N VAL A 234 18.92 21.81 13.64
CA VAL A 234 17.51 22.15 13.86
C VAL A 234 16.68 21.91 12.60
N ARG A 235 17.15 22.42 11.45
CA ARG A 235 16.45 22.23 10.17
C ARG A 235 16.29 20.75 9.82
N TYR A 236 17.36 19.96 9.99
CA TYR A 236 17.31 18.52 9.74
C TYR A 236 16.32 17.82 10.68
N ALA A 237 16.26 18.18 11.97
CA ALA A 237 15.28 17.63 12.89
C ALA A 237 13.84 17.92 12.45
N ASP A 238 13.56 19.14 11.96
CA ASP A 238 12.25 19.50 11.41
C ASP A 238 11.92 18.72 10.12
N GLU A 239 12.89 18.58 9.21
CA GLU A 239 12.73 17.83 7.97
C GLU A 239 12.42 16.35 8.23
N VAL A 240 13.16 15.70 9.14
CA VAL A 240 12.93 14.30 9.51
C VAL A 240 11.58 14.14 10.23
N ARG A 241 11.18 15.09 11.08
CA ARG A 241 9.87 15.06 11.73
C ARG A 241 8.74 15.11 10.70
N VAL A 242 8.80 16.03 9.74
CA VAL A 242 7.81 16.12 8.66
C VAL A 242 7.80 14.85 7.81
N ALA A 243 8.97 14.29 7.49
CA ALA A 243 9.06 13.02 6.76
C ALA A 243 8.43 11.86 7.54
N ALA A 244 8.66 11.78 8.86
CA ALA A 244 8.04 10.78 9.72
C ALA A 244 6.52 10.93 9.77
N GLU A 245 6.00 12.16 9.85
CA GLU A 245 4.55 12.42 9.79
C GLU A 245 3.95 11.96 8.44
N GLN A 246 4.59 12.30 7.32
CA GLN A 246 4.15 11.87 5.97
C GLN A 246 4.22 10.35 5.78
N ALA A 247 5.27 9.71 6.28
CA ALA A 247 5.40 8.26 6.27
C ALA A 247 4.33 7.57 7.11
N GLY A 248 3.88 8.21 8.21
CA GLY A 248 2.75 7.75 9.01
C GLY A 248 1.46 7.68 8.20
N TYR A 249 1.10 8.78 7.52
CA TYR A 249 -0.06 8.80 6.61
C TYR A 249 0.05 7.77 5.48
N ALA A 250 1.26 7.57 4.93
CA ALA A 250 1.47 6.56 3.89
C ALA A 250 1.25 5.14 4.44
N ALA A 251 1.77 4.83 5.63
CA ALA A 251 1.58 3.55 6.30
C ALA A 251 0.09 3.27 6.58
N ASP A 252 -0.67 4.29 7.02
CA ASP A 252 -2.10 4.17 7.25
C ASP A 252 -2.87 3.89 5.95
N ARG A 253 -2.54 4.55 4.83
CA ARG A 253 -3.17 4.25 3.53
C ARG A 253 -2.84 2.83 3.03
N TRP A 254 -1.63 2.35 3.26
CA TRP A 254 -1.28 0.97 2.90
C TRP A 254 -2.01 -0.04 3.78
N GLN A 255 -2.23 0.28 5.06
CA GLN A 255 -3.05 -0.51 5.97
C GLN A 255 -4.49 -0.61 5.46
N GLU A 256 -5.12 0.50 5.09
CA GLU A 256 -6.46 0.52 4.48
C GLU A 256 -6.52 -0.31 3.19
N ASN A 257 -5.49 -0.23 2.34
CA ASN A 257 -5.41 -1.02 1.11
C ASN A 257 -5.29 -2.54 1.39
N TRP A 258 -4.55 -2.93 2.43
CA TRP A 258 -4.49 -4.33 2.86
C TRP A 258 -5.85 -4.81 3.40
N GLU A 259 -6.54 -4.01 4.21
CA GLU A 259 -7.88 -4.33 4.71
C GLU A 259 -8.87 -4.53 3.55
N ALA A 260 -8.87 -3.64 2.56
CA ALA A 260 -9.67 -3.78 1.35
C ALA A 260 -9.27 -5.00 0.49
N ALA A 261 -8.02 -5.43 0.53
CA ALA A 261 -7.59 -6.68 -0.12
C ALA A 261 -8.10 -7.92 0.63
N SER A 262 -8.07 -7.89 1.97
CA SER A 262 -8.58 -8.96 2.81
C SER A 262 -10.09 -9.16 2.65
N GLU A 263 -10.87 -8.07 2.61
CA GLU A 263 -12.31 -8.13 2.32
C GLU A 263 -12.61 -8.77 0.95
N ARG A 264 -11.78 -8.49 -0.06
CA ARG A 264 -11.89 -9.11 -1.39
C ARG A 264 -11.57 -10.61 -1.37
N VAL A 265 -10.60 -11.04 -0.57
CA VAL A 265 -10.31 -12.46 -0.34
C VAL A 265 -11.51 -13.16 0.28
N ASP A 266 -12.09 -12.59 1.34
CA ASP A 266 -13.27 -13.15 1.99
C ASP A 266 -14.50 -13.22 1.07
N ALA A 267 -14.72 -12.18 0.27
CA ALA A 267 -15.83 -12.14 -0.69
C ALA A 267 -15.65 -13.20 -1.79
N SER A 268 -14.45 -13.29 -2.38
CA SER A 268 -14.15 -14.26 -3.45
C SER A 268 -14.17 -15.70 -2.93
N PHE A 269 -13.69 -15.94 -1.71
CA PHE A 269 -13.77 -17.24 -1.04
C PHE A 269 -15.21 -17.69 -0.82
N ARG A 270 -16.08 -16.81 -0.31
CA ARG A 270 -17.52 -17.10 -0.13
C ARG A 270 -18.21 -17.40 -1.47
N ALA A 271 -17.88 -16.65 -2.53
CA ALA A 271 -18.40 -16.90 -3.86
C ALA A 271 -17.99 -18.28 -4.39
N TRP A 272 -16.72 -18.64 -4.26
CA TRP A 272 -16.20 -19.95 -4.64
C TRP A 272 -16.86 -21.09 -3.83
N GLN A 273 -16.95 -20.99 -2.50
CA GLN A 273 -17.62 -21.99 -1.67
C GLN A 273 -19.09 -22.20 -2.05
N SER A 274 -19.80 -21.10 -2.36
CA SER A 274 -21.19 -21.15 -2.81
C SER A 274 -21.31 -21.89 -4.15
N ALA A 275 -20.40 -21.64 -5.09
CA ALA A 275 -20.35 -22.34 -6.37
C ALA A 275 -19.99 -23.83 -6.21
N ASP A 276 -19.01 -24.17 -5.38
CA ASP A 276 -18.65 -25.56 -5.09
C ASP A 276 -19.80 -26.33 -4.42
N SER A 277 -20.49 -25.69 -3.48
CA SER A 277 -21.67 -26.27 -2.82
C SER A 277 -22.82 -26.53 -3.80
N ARG A 278 -23.03 -25.65 -4.80
CA ARG A 278 -23.99 -25.91 -5.90
C ARG A 278 -23.54 -27.10 -6.74
N LEU A 279 -22.26 -27.14 -7.14
CA LEU A 279 -21.69 -28.23 -7.92
C LEU A 279 -21.83 -29.58 -7.21
N ARG A 280 -21.57 -29.65 -5.91
CA ARG A 280 -21.75 -30.87 -5.10
C ARG A 280 -23.20 -31.34 -5.09
N ARG A 281 -24.15 -30.43 -4.82
CA ARG A 281 -25.58 -30.76 -4.84
C ARG A 281 -26.04 -31.27 -6.20
N SER A 282 -25.58 -30.65 -7.29
CA SER A 282 -25.94 -31.12 -8.65
C SER A 282 -25.32 -32.47 -8.98
N ARG A 283 -24.09 -32.74 -8.53
CA ARG A 283 -23.46 -34.07 -8.68
C ARG A 283 -24.24 -35.14 -7.93
N GLU A 284 -24.66 -34.87 -6.71
CA GLU A 284 -25.53 -35.76 -5.94
C GLU A 284 -26.88 -35.99 -6.68
N GLY A 285 -27.45 -34.94 -7.26
CA GLY A 285 -28.67 -35.03 -8.08
C GLY A 285 -28.53 -35.91 -9.32
N THR A 286 -27.33 -36.02 -9.92
CA THR A 286 -27.14 -36.91 -11.08
C THR A 286 -27.20 -38.39 -10.77
N ALA A 287 -27.13 -38.79 -9.50
CA ALA A 287 -27.32 -40.18 -9.10
C ALA A 287 -28.73 -40.72 -9.43
N PHE A 288 -29.72 -39.84 -9.57
CA PHE A 288 -31.09 -40.24 -9.92
C PHE A 288 -31.29 -40.54 -11.42
N GLY A 289 -30.26 -40.36 -12.24
CA GLY A 289 -30.32 -40.53 -13.69
C GLY A 289 -31.07 -39.41 -14.39
N THR A 290 -30.71 -39.14 -15.65
CA THR A 290 -31.44 -38.16 -16.47
C THR A 290 -32.68 -38.81 -17.06
N PRO A 291 -33.88 -38.21 -16.95
CA PRO A 291 -35.06 -38.73 -17.61
C PRO A 291 -34.82 -38.82 -19.12
N PHE A 292 -35.27 -39.90 -19.73
CA PHE A 292 -35.18 -40.06 -21.17
C PHE A 292 -36.01 -38.98 -21.87
N THR A 293 -35.39 -38.30 -22.81
CA THR A 293 -35.97 -37.22 -23.61
C THR A 293 -35.75 -37.55 -25.08
N GLY A 294 -36.80 -37.42 -25.90
CA GLY A 294 -36.71 -37.71 -27.32
C GLY A 294 -35.72 -36.77 -28.01
N GLN A 295 -34.78 -37.33 -28.79
CA GLN A 295 -33.73 -36.58 -29.50
C GLN A 295 -34.29 -35.93 -30.78
N THR A 296 -35.26 -35.03 -30.62
CA THR A 296 -35.86 -34.30 -31.74
C THR A 296 -35.08 -33.02 -32.05
N PRO A 297 -35.12 -32.51 -33.29
CA PRO A 297 -34.49 -31.22 -33.61
C PRO A 297 -35.02 -30.04 -32.77
N ALA A 298 -36.31 -30.06 -32.42
CA ALA A 298 -36.91 -29.02 -31.57
C ALA A 298 -36.31 -29.05 -30.14
N GLU A 299 -36.18 -30.25 -29.57
CA GLU A 299 -35.55 -30.46 -28.26
C GLU A 299 -34.08 -29.96 -28.25
N TYR A 300 -33.31 -30.21 -29.31
CA TYR A 300 -31.94 -29.69 -29.40
C TYR A 300 -31.89 -28.15 -29.45
N ALA A 301 -32.82 -27.51 -30.16
CA ALA A 301 -32.91 -26.05 -30.18
C ALA A 301 -33.28 -25.48 -28.80
N ASP A 302 -34.15 -26.16 -28.05
CA ASP A 302 -34.47 -25.78 -26.67
C ASP A 302 -33.27 -25.92 -25.72
N ARG A 303 -32.51 -27.00 -25.85
CA ARG A 303 -31.27 -27.23 -25.09
C ARG A 303 -30.19 -26.19 -25.39
N GLU A 304 -30.03 -25.82 -26.65
CA GLU A 304 -29.10 -24.77 -27.06
C GLU A 304 -29.49 -23.42 -26.45
N ARG A 305 -30.78 -23.04 -26.55
CA ARG A 305 -31.31 -21.83 -25.91
C ARG A 305 -31.08 -21.85 -24.40
N HIS A 306 -31.37 -22.98 -23.76
CA HIS A 306 -31.15 -23.16 -22.32
C HIS A 306 -29.69 -22.93 -21.95
N LEU A 307 -28.75 -23.59 -22.64
CA LEU A 307 -27.32 -23.44 -22.43
C LEU A 307 -26.88 -21.98 -22.53
N HIS A 308 -27.28 -21.28 -23.60
CA HIS A 308 -26.90 -19.88 -23.82
C HIS A 308 -27.46 -18.95 -22.75
N LEU A 309 -28.73 -19.12 -22.35
CA LEU A 309 -29.35 -18.33 -21.30
C LEU A 309 -28.68 -18.58 -19.94
N ALA A 310 -28.39 -19.83 -19.61
CA ALA A 310 -27.75 -20.19 -18.35
C ALA A 310 -26.30 -19.67 -18.26
N VAL A 311 -25.53 -19.78 -19.34
CA VAL A 311 -24.17 -19.23 -19.41
C VAL A 311 -24.18 -17.70 -19.34
N ARG A 312 -25.09 -17.02 -20.06
CA ARG A 312 -25.26 -15.56 -19.97
C ARG A 312 -25.59 -15.14 -18.55
N ALA A 313 -26.56 -15.79 -17.91
CA ALA A 313 -26.96 -15.46 -16.54
C ALA A 313 -25.81 -15.66 -15.53
N ALA A 314 -25.00 -16.72 -15.71
CA ALA A 314 -23.82 -16.94 -14.88
C ALA A 314 -22.73 -15.87 -15.12
N ALA A 315 -22.53 -15.43 -16.36
CA ALA A 315 -21.61 -14.33 -16.68
C ALA A 315 -22.10 -12.98 -16.13
N GLU A 316 -23.40 -12.69 -16.18
CA GLU A 316 -23.99 -11.48 -15.60
C GLU A 316 -23.82 -11.41 -14.07
N ARG A 317 -23.83 -12.56 -13.39
CA ARG A 317 -23.51 -12.65 -11.95
C ARG A 317 -22.01 -12.61 -11.65
N GLY A 318 -21.14 -12.62 -12.67
CA GLY A 318 -19.69 -12.70 -12.51
C GLY A 318 -19.18 -14.09 -12.07
N GLU A 319 -20.00 -15.14 -12.20
CA GLU A 319 -19.59 -16.52 -11.88
C GLU A 319 -18.77 -17.14 -13.02
N LEU A 320 -18.96 -16.65 -14.24
CA LEU A 320 -18.18 -17.00 -15.43
C LEU A 320 -17.60 -15.74 -16.08
N PRO A 321 -16.43 -15.84 -16.75
CA PRO A 321 -15.91 -14.72 -17.52
C PRO A 321 -16.78 -14.47 -18.76
N THR A 322 -16.87 -13.22 -19.21
CA THR A 322 -17.67 -12.86 -20.41
C THR A 322 -17.23 -13.62 -21.67
N SER A 323 -15.95 -14.01 -21.76
CA SER A 323 -15.44 -14.86 -22.85
C SER A 323 -16.11 -16.24 -22.91
N ALA A 324 -16.58 -16.79 -21.79
CA ALA A 324 -17.29 -18.06 -21.76
C ALA A 324 -18.61 -18.01 -22.54
N VAL A 325 -19.26 -16.84 -22.63
CA VAL A 325 -20.47 -16.65 -23.45
C VAL A 325 -20.14 -16.85 -24.93
N ALA A 326 -19.04 -16.26 -25.40
CA ALA A 326 -18.59 -16.42 -26.80
C ALA A 326 -18.19 -17.87 -27.11
N ASP A 327 -17.55 -18.56 -26.16
CA ASP A 327 -17.22 -19.97 -26.32
C ASP A 327 -18.46 -20.87 -26.33
N ALA A 328 -19.49 -20.56 -25.52
CA ALA A 328 -20.74 -21.30 -25.51
C ALA A 328 -21.55 -21.10 -26.81
N LEU A 329 -21.56 -19.88 -27.36
CA LEU A 329 -22.19 -19.58 -28.66
C LEU A 329 -21.49 -20.29 -29.83
N THR A 330 -20.20 -20.59 -29.70
CA THR A 330 -19.40 -21.25 -30.75
C THR A 330 -19.18 -22.74 -30.50
N GLY A 331 -19.73 -23.29 -29.42
CA GLY A 331 -19.55 -24.69 -29.03
C GLY A 331 -18.10 -25.08 -28.69
N ARG A 332 -17.23 -24.12 -28.35
CA ARG A 332 -15.84 -24.37 -27.94
C ARG A 332 -15.76 -24.72 -26.45
N GLY A 333 -14.59 -25.11 -25.95
CA GLY A 333 -14.36 -25.24 -24.51
C GLY A 333 -15.21 -26.30 -23.78
N GLY A 334 -15.77 -27.27 -24.51
CA GLY A 334 -16.64 -28.30 -23.93
C GLY A 334 -18.10 -27.90 -23.76
N TRP A 335 -18.51 -26.73 -24.24
CA TRP A 335 -19.92 -26.31 -24.27
C TRP A 335 -20.70 -27.07 -25.34
N ASN A 336 -21.24 -28.23 -24.98
CA ASN A 336 -21.99 -29.07 -25.91
C ASN A 336 -23.50 -28.94 -25.69
N ALA A 337 -24.18 -28.24 -26.59
CA ALA A 337 -25.64 -28.06 -26.59
C ALA A 337 -26.44 -29.37 -26.74
N ARG A 338 -25.80 -30.47 -27.17
CA ARG A 338 -26.46 -31.78 -27.29
C ARG A 338 -26.61 -32.52 -25.96
N LEU A 339 -25.84 -32.12 -24.93
CA LEU A 339 -25.94 -32.68 -23.59
C LEU A 339 -27.34 -32.47 -23.00
N HIS A 340 -27.76 -33.35 -22.10
CA HIS A 340 -29.01 -33.16 -21.37
C HIS A 340 -28.92 -31.88 -20.51
N PRO A 341 -30.00 -31.09 -20.30
CA PRO A 341 -29.94 -29.85 -19.51
C PRO A 341 -29.28 -29.99 -18.14
N VAL A 342 -29.50 -31.12 -17.45
CA VAL A 342 -28.83 -31.43 -16.16
C VAL A 342 -27.30 -31.57 -16.32
N GLU A 343 -26.84 -32.21 -17.40
CA GLU A 343 -25.42 -32.32 -17.69
C GLU A 343 -24.81 -30.98 -18.11
N GLN A 344 -25.57 -30.17 -18.86
CA GLN A 344 -25.16 -28.79 -19.20
C GLN A 344 -24.99 -27.95 -17.95
N GLU A 345 -25.94 -28.02 -17.00
CA GLU A 345 -25.84 -27.31 -15.73
C GLU A 345 -24.61 -27.77 -14.93
N LEU A 346 -24.30 -29.07 -14.91
CA LEU A 346 -23.05 -29.56 -14.30
C LEU A 346 -21.79 -28.99 -14.96
N VAL A 347 -21.77 -28.86 -16.29
CA VAL A 347 -20.64 -28.26 -17.02
C VAL A 347 -20.52 -26.77 -16.66
N ILE A 348 -21.63 -26.02 -16.64
CA ILE A 348 -21.67 -24.61 -16.24
C ILE A 348 -21.18 -24.43 -14.79
N GLN A 349 -21.70 -25.21 -13.85
CA GLN A 349 -21.34 -25.11 -12.45
C GLN A 349 -19.88 -25.49 -12.20
N ARG A 350 -19.35 -26.49 -12.91
CA ARG A 350 -17.92 -26.85 -12.84
C ARG A 350 -17.05 -25.72 -13.35
N ALA A 351 -17.37 -25.16 -14.53
CA ALA A 351 -16.65 -24.02 -15.08
C ALA A 351 -16.69 -22.80 -14.13
N SER A 352 -17.84 -22.55 -13.50
CA SER A 352 -18.02 -21.45 -12.55
C SER A 352 -17.17 -21.66 -11.29
N ALA A 353 -17.19 -22.85 -10.70
CA ALA A 353 -16.39 -23.19 -9.53
C ALA A 353 -14.88 -23.05 -9.82
N THR A 354 -14.41 -23.57 -10.96
CA THR A 354 -13.01 -23.42 -11.38
C THR A 354 -12.62 -21.96 -11.63
N HIS A 355 -13.49 -21.17 -12.27
CA HIS A 355 -13.22 -19.74 -12.49
C HIS A 355 -13.10 -18.98 -11.17
N LEU A 356 -14.08 -19.15 -10.27
CA LEU A 356 -14.11 -18.48 -8.97
C LEU A 356 -12.97 -18.94 -8.06
N GLU A 357 -12.54 -20.20 -8.15
CA GLU A 357 -11.33 -20.67 -7.46
C GLU A 357 -10.09 -19.88 -7.95
N ALA A 358 -9.96 -19.70 -9.26
CA ALA A 358 -8.85 -18.94 -9.84
C ALA A 358 -8.92 -17.43 -9.50
N VAL A 359 -10.12 -16.88 -9.32
CA VAL A 359 -10.32 -15.49 -8.85
C VAL A 359 -9.90 -15.37 -7.39
N TRP A 360 -10.34 -16.29 -6.53
CA TRP A 360 -9.95 -16.33 -5.12
C TRP A 360 -8.44 -16.46 -4.94
N LYS A 361 -7.78 -17.37 -5.67
CA LYS A 361 -6.30 -17.50 -5.62
C LYS A 361 -5.57 -16.20 -5.98
N ARG A 362 -6.03 -15.52 -7.04
CA ARG A 362 -5.49 -14.19 -7.42
C ARG A 362 -5.75 -13.12 -6.35
N ALA A 363 -6.88 -13.18 -5.66
CA ALA A 363 -7.16 -12.28 -4.54
C ALA A 363 -6.20 -12.54 -3.36
N VAL A 364 -5.90 -13.80 -3.04
CA VAL A 364 -4.93 -14.17 -1.99
C VAL A 364 -3.53 -13.68 -2.33
N GLU A 365 -3.09 -13.84 -3.59
CA GLU A 365 -1.82 -13.30 -4.05
C GLU A 365 -1.76 -11.77 -3.89
N ALA A 366 -2.83 -11.07 -4.30
CA ALA A 366 -2.94 -9.62 -4.15
C ALA A 366 -2.95 -9.15 -2.68
N GLU A 367 -3.64 -9.86 -1.79
CA GLU A 367 -3.62 -9.60 -0.34
C GLU A 367 -2.21 -9.77 0.22
N SER A 368 -1.51 -10.84 -0.16
CA SER A 368 -0.14 -11.09 0.33
C SER A 368 0.84 -9.99 -0.09
N ALA A 369 0.70 -9.46 -1.31
CA ALA A 369 1.47 -8.32 -1.79
C ALA A 369 1.13 -7.04 -1.01
N ALA A 370 -0.17 -6.74 -0.84
CA ALA A 370 -0.61 -5.57 -0.07
C ALA A 370 -0.15 -5.62 1.40
N TRP A 371 -0.14 -6.81 2.00
CA TRP A 371 0.39 -7.01 3.35
C TRP A 371 1.90 -6.73 3.43
N ALA A 372 2.68 -7.21 2.46
CA ALA A 372 4.11 -6.95 2.39
C ALA A 372 4.42 -5.45 2.23
N ASP A 373 3.64 -4.75 1.41
CA ASP A 373 3.75 -3.29 1.22
C ASP A 373 3.40 -2.53 2.50
N ALA A 374 2.30 -2.88 3.17
CA ALA A 374 1.91 -2.29 4.45
C ALA A 374 2.98 -2.47 5.53
N GLN A 375 3.58 -3.66 5.61
CA GLN A 375 4.67 -3.94 6.55
C GLN A 375 5.93 -3.14 6.23
N THR A 376 6.25 -2.95 4.95
CA THR A 376 7.40 -2.14 4.53
C THR A 376 7.18 -0.69 4.91
N ALA A 377 6.03 -0.11 4.56
CA ALA A 377 5.67 1.25 4.93
C ALA A 377 5.69 1.48 6.45
N ARG A 378 5.23 0.50 7.24
CA ARG A 378 5.26 0.57 8.71
C ARG A 378 6.69 0.59 9.27
N ARG A 379 7.60 -0.22 8.72
CA ARG A 379 9.01 -0.22 9.12
C ARG A 379 9.69 1.10 8.77
N ASP A 380 9.44 1.63 7.59
CA ASP A 380 10.00 2.91 7.14
C ASP A 380 9.54 4.06 8.04
N TRP A 381 8.24 4.08 8.38
CA TRP A 381 7.70 5.04 9.35
C TRP A 381 8.37 4.92 10.73
N GLN A 382 8.55 3.70 11.25
CA GLN A 382 9.21 3.47 12.54
C GLN A 382 10.67 3.92 12.51
N SER A 383 11.38 3.65 11.41
CA SER A 383 12.76 4.10 11.21
C SER A 383 12.86 5.62 11.25
N LEU A 384 11.98 6.33 10.53
CA LEU A 384 11.93 7.79 10.52
C LEU A 384 11.54 8.38 11.87
N CYS A 385 10.62 7.75 12.62
CA CYS A 385 10.30 8.16 13.98
C CYS A 385 11.54 8.08 14.89
N GLN A 386 12.31 6.99 14.80
CA GLN A 386 13.53 6.82 15.58
C GLN A 386 14.60 7.86 15.19
N GLU A 387 14.78 8.11 13.90
CA GLU A 387 15.69 9.15 13.39
C GLU A 387 15.25 10.55 13.86
N SER A 388 13.95 10.85 13.84
CA SER A 388 13.39 12.11 14.32
C SER A 388 13.69 12.36 15.80
N ILE A 389 13.63 11.33 16.64
CA ILE A 389 13.96 11.43 18.06
C ILE A 389 15.44 11.78 18.25
N VAL A 390 16.34 11.08 17.54
CA VAL A 390 17.78 11.33 17.60
C VAL A 390 18.13 12.72 17.07
N ALA A 391 17.54 13.13 15.94
CA ALA A 391 17.74 14.44 15.34
C ALA A 391 17.25 15.57 16.27
N THR A 392 16.09 15.39 16.91
CA THR A 392 15.54 16.36 17.88
C THR A 392 16.41 16.47 19.12
N ALA A 393 16.91 15.35 19.65
CA ALA A 393 17.83 15.36 20.78
C ALA A 393 19.13 16.08 20.44
N HIS A 394 19.68 15.84 19.25
CA HIS A 394 20.87 16.53 18.76
C HIS A 394 20.64 18.04 18.57
N ALA A 395 19.52 18.42 17.93
CA ALA A 395 19.11 19.81 17.76
C ALA A 395 18.97 20.54 19.11
N THR A 396 18.36 19.88 20.11
CA THR A 396 18.22 20.42 21.47
C THR A 396 19.58 20.62 22.13
N ALA A 397 20.51 19.66 21.98
CA ALA A 397 21.85 19.75 22.54
C ALA A 397 22.65 20.92 21.97
N VAL A 398 22.50 21.24 20.68
CA VAL A 398 23.22 22.34 20.01
C VAL A 398 22.46 23.67 19.99
N HIS A 399 21.22 23.71 20.47
CA HIS A 399 20.35 24.89 20.45
C HIS A 399 20.99 26.11 21.15
N HIS A 400 21.75 25.89 22.22
CA HIS A 400 22.46 26.95 22.95
C HIS A 400 23.56 27.66 22.13
N LEU A 401 23.98 27.10 21.00
CA LEU A 401 24.97 27.68 20.10
C LEU A 401 24.34 28.61 19.05
N LEU A 402 23.02 28.60 18.93
CA LEU A 402 22.31 29.53 18.08
C LEU A 402 22.46 30.94 18.65
N PRO A 403 22.73 31.95 17.81
CA PRO A 403 22.63 33.33 18.25
C PRO A 403 21.21 33.51 18.79
N ALA A 404 21.10 33.99 20.04
CA ALA A 404 19.81 34.40 20.58
C ALA A 404 19.18 35.29 19.51
N GLU A 405 18.00 34.89 18.99
CA GLU A 405 17.27 35.74 18.06
C GLU A 405 17.26 37.12 18.70
N PRO A 406 17.76 38.16 17.98
CA PRO A 406 17.86 39.48 18.56
C PRO A 406 16.45 39.85 18.96
N ALA A 407 16.17 39.77 20.28
CA ALA A 407 14.83 39.80 20.84
C ALA A 407 14.09 40.89 20.11
N THR A 408 13.18 40.50 19.20
CA THR A 408 12.68 41.36 18.14
C THR A 408 12.24 42.63 18.81
N ALA A 409 13.09 43.67 18.74
CA ALA A 409 13.03 44.78 19.69
C ALA A 409 11.64 45.34 19.50
N ALA A 410 10.78 45.11 20.51
CA ALA A 410 9.33 45.15 20.38
C ALA A 410 9.00 46.33 19.47
N ALA A 411 8.60 46.02 18.23
CA ALA A 411 8.46 47.06 17.21
C ALA A 411 7.56 48.12 17.85
N PRO A 412 8.07 49.35 18.06
CA PRO A 412 7.39 50.34 18.90
C PRO A 412 5.97 50.41 18.41
N ALA A 413 5.02 50.06 19.29
CA ALA A 413 3.62 49.87 18.97
C ALA A 413 3.21 50.99 18.01
N ARG A 414 2.99 50.65 16.74
CA ARG A 414 2.57 51.64 15.74
C ARG A 414 1.31 52.27 16.33
N PRO A 415 1.29 53.59 16.61
CA PRO A 415 0.10 54.21 17.13
C PRO A 415 -1.02 53.93 16.15
N ALA A 416 -2.11 53.36 16.65
CA ALA A 416 -3.29 53.03 15.85
C ALA A 416 -3.67 54.27 15.04
N ALA A 417 -3.63 54.14 13.71
CA ALA A 417 -4.10 55.19 12.83
C ALA A 417 -5.57 55.42 13.16
N VAL A 418 -5.85 56.54 13.83
CA VAL A 418 -7.20 57.02 14.11
C VAL A 418 -7.86 57.26 12.76
N ALA A 419 -8.70 56.33 12.34
CA ALA A 419 -9.56 56.49 11.18
C ALA A 419 -10.51 57.67 11.46
N ARG A 420 -10.24 58.82 10.84
CA ARG A 420 -11.22 59.91 10.76
C ARG A 420 -12.36 59.44 9.87
N VAL A 421 -13.51 59.24 10.48
CA VAL A 421 -14.81 59.16 9.80
C VAL A 421 -15.15 60.58 9.33
N ALA A 422 -15.47 60.72 8.04
CA ALA A 422 -16.01 61.93 7.43
C ALA A 422 -17.40 61.63 6.86
#